data_AF-A0A0Q7QK42-F1
#
_entry.id   AF-A0A0Q7QK42-F1
#
_cell.length_a   1.000
_cell.length_b   1.000
_cell.length_c   1.000
_cell.angle_alpha   90.00
_cell.angle_beta   90.00
_cell.angle_gamma   90.00
#
_symmetry.space_group_name_H-M   'P 1'
#
loop_
_entity.id
_entity.type
_entity.pdbx_description
1 polymer ?
#
loop_
_entity_poly.entity_id
_entity_poly.type
_entity_poly.pdbx_seq_one_letter_code
_entity_poly.pdbx_strand_id
1 'polypeptide(L)'
;MRRLLPALLAALLVLPTGCAQSKEEARDAYCKKVKAESESITRKVDEGGAGAALDLLPTLEGLAEESPDDLKDEWQTYLNALRGWRDALDDAGLEPEDVAKGLPKGLSREERQRVLGAISVVQGDDVKAASEGIEQQALDVCGTSLL
;
A
#
# COMPACT_ATOMS: atom_id res chain seq x y z
N MET A 1 63.78 -26.24 -21.39
CA MET A 1 63.12 -27.20 -20.49
C MET A 1 62.40 -26.45 -19.37
N ARG A 2 61.08 -26.30 -19.51
CA ARG A 2 60.00 -26.34 -18.48
C ARG A 2 60.38 -26.17 -17.00
N ARG A 3 59.87 -25.11 -16.33
CA ARG A 3 59.04 -25.06 -15.07
C ARG A 3 58.49 -23.62 -14.93
N LEU A 4 57.25 -23.29 -15.29
CA LEU A 4 55.98 -23.38 -14.53
C LEU A 4 56.06 -22.88 -13.08
N LEU A 5 55.41 -21.75 -12.77
CA LEU A 5 54.30 -21.64 -11.80
C LEU A 5 53.77 -20.19 -11.70
N PRO A 6 52.48 -19.93 -12.02
CA PRO A 6 51.83 -18.64 -11.81
C PRO A 6 51.37 -18.51 -10.35
N ALA A 7 51.63 -17.37 -9.72
CA ALA A 7 51.06 -17.06 -8.42
C ALA A 7 49.57 -16.73 -8.60
N LEU A 8 48.71 -17.70 -8.26
CA LEU A 8 47.26 -17.55 -8.25
C LEU A 8 46.84 -16.45 -7.27
N LEU A 9 46.20 -15.41 -7.81
CA LEU A 9 45.20 -14.63 -7.09
C LEU A 9 44.04 -15.58 -6.72
N ALA A 10 43.76 -15.73 -5.42
CA ALA A 10 42.50 -16.29 -4.94
C ALA A 10 42.02 -15.43 -3.76
N ALA A 11 41.57 -14.22 -4.08
CA ALA A 11 40.72 -13.47 -3.18
C ALA A 11 39.34 -14.15 -3.19
N LEU A 12 39.05 -14.96 -2.17
CA LEU A 12 37.73 -15.49 -1.89
C LEU A 12 36.77 -14.31 -1.65
N LEU A 13 36.00 -13.96 -2.67
CA LEU A 13 34.76 -13.19 -2.53
C LEU A 13 33.74 -14.09 -1.85
N VAL A 14 33.66 -14.03 -0.53
CA VAL A 14 32.53 -14.53 0.24
C VAL A 14 31.36 -13.58 -0.04
N LEU A 15 30.59 -13.86 -1.09
CA LEU A 15 29.29 -13.23 -1.28
C LEU A 15 28.38 -13.70 -0.14
N PRO A 16 27.82 -12.81 0.70
CA PRO A 16 26.80 -13.23 1.64
C PRO A 16 25.61 -13.74 0.82
N THR A 17 25.28 -15.02 0.97
CA THR A 17 24.00 -15.59 0.52
C THR A 17 22.91 -15.05 1.44
N GLY A 18 22.66 -13.73 1.38
CA GLY A 18 21.40 -13.18 1.87
C GLY A 18 20.31 -13.83 1.03
N CYS A 19 19.34 -14.46 1.67
CA CYS A 19 18.15 -15.02 1.03
C CYS A 19 17.35 -13.86 0.40
N ALA A 20 17.79 -13.37 -0.75
CA ALA A 20 17.00 -12.50 -1.59
C ALA A 20 15.92 -13.38 -2.21
N GLN A 21 14.69 -13.21 -1.74
CA GLN A 21 13.52 -13.79 -2.39
C GLN A 21 13.57 -13.44 -3.87
N SER A 22 13.40 -14.43 -4.73
CA SER A 22 13.30 -14.16 -6.17
C SER A 22 12.06 -13.32 -6.46
N LYS A 23 12.07 -12.59 -7.58
CA LYS A 23 10.89 -11.80 -8.01
C LYS A 23 9.63 -12.68 -8.16
N GLU A 24 9.83 -13.93 -8.56
CA GLU A 24 8.75 -14.91 -8.69
C GLU A 24 8.16 -15.29 -7.33
N GLU A 25 9.01 -15.62 -6.34
CA GLU A 25 8.53 -15.92 -4.99
C GLU A 25 7.83 -14.72 -4.34
N ALA A 26 8.31 -13.49 -4.57
CA ALA A 26 7.65 -12.27 -4.10
C ALA A 26 6.27 -12.08 -4.72
N ARG A 27 6.16 -12.24 -6.03
CA ARG A 27 4.87 -12.22 -6.73
C ARG A 27 3.92 -13.28 -6.18
N ASP A 28 4.41 -14.50 -5.97
CA ASP A 28 3.56 -15.60 -5.50
C ASP A 28 3.07 -15.37 -4.05
N ALA A 29 3.92 -14.81 -3.18
CA ALA A 29 3.55 -14.40 -1.82
C ALA A 29 2.48 -13.30 -1.84
N TYR A 30 2.69 -12.26 -2.65
CA TYR A 30 1.73 -11.18 -2.86
C TYR A 30 0.37 -11.72 -3.35
N CYS A 31 0.35 -12.49 -4.44
CA CYS A 31 -0.89 -13.01 -5.00
C CYS A 31 -1.61 -13.97 -4.06
N LYS A 32 -0.89 -14.70 -3.21
CA LYS A 32 -1.50 -15.52 -2.15
C LYS A 32 -2.20 -14.62 -1.12
N LYS A 33 -1.59 -13.51 -0.73
CA LYS A 33 -2.19 -12.55 0.21
C LYS A 33 -3.38 -11.82 -0.40
N VAL A 34 -3.28 -11.35 -1.64
CA VAL A 34 -4.40 -10.76 -2.39
C VAL A 34 -5.61 -11.70 -2.38
N LYS A 35 -5.41 -12.98 -2.73
CA LYS A 35 -6.51 -13.98 -2.73
C LYS A 35 -7.09 -14.20 -1.35
N ALA A 36 -6.26 -14.23 -0.31
CA ALA A 36 -6.73 -14.42 1.07
C ALA A 36 -7.56 -13.24 1.58
N GLU A 37 -7.21 -12.01 1.21
CA GLU A 37 -7.86 -10.80 1.73
C GLU A 37 -9.01 -10.28 0.84
N SER A 38 -9.03 -10.63 -0.45
CA SER A 38 -9.98 -10.10 -1.45
C SER A 38 -11.45 -10.15 -1.02
N GLU A 39 -11.91 -11.28 -0.46
CA GLU A 39 -13.31 -11.42 -0.03
C GLU A 39 -13.64 -10.49 1.15
N SER A 40 -12.70 -10.34 2.09
CA SER A 40 -12.86 -9.46 3.25
C SER A 40 -12.90 -7.99 2.82
N ILE A 41 -12.00 -7.61 1.91
CA ILE A 41 -11.93 -6.26 1.35
C ILE A 41 -13.21 -5.95 0.57
N THR A 42 -13.61 -6.81 -0.37
CA THR A 42 -14.83 -6.66 -1.16
C THR A 42 -16.05 -6.48 -0.26
N ARG A 43 -16.20 -7.35 0.75
CA ARG A 43 -17.31 -7.27 1.71
C ARG A 43 -17.33 -5.92 2.42
N LYS A 44 -16.18 -5.42 2.86
CA LYS A 44 -16.08 -4.16 3.59
C LYS A 44 -16.36 -2.94 2.69
N VAL A 45 -15.94 -3.00 1.42
CA VAL A 45 -16.28 -2.00 0.40
C VAL A 45 -17.78 -2.02 0.11
N ASP A 46 -18.39 -3.20 -0.04
CA ASP A 46 -19.83 -3.37 -0.28
C ASP A 46 -20.69 -2.91 0.90
N GLU A 47 -20.25 -3.19 2.13
CA GLU A 47 -20.87 -2.64 3.36
C GLU A 47 -20.85 -1.11 3.37
N GLY A 48 -19.80 -0.53 2.77
CA GLY A 48 -19.60 0.91 2.66
C GLY A 48 -19.44 1.58 4.03
N GLY A 49 -19.73 2.88 4.06
CA GLY A 49 -19.57 3.71 5.25
C GLY A 49 -18.38 4.64 5.16
N ALA A 50 -18.42 5.71 5.95
CA ALA A 50 -17.47 6.81 5.85
C ALA A 50 -16.03 6.38 6.20
N GLY A 51 -15.89 5.37 7.08
CA GLY A 51 -14.60 4.86 7.54
C GLY A 51 -14.13 3.56 6.89
N ALA A 52 -14.88 2.98 5.93
CA ALA A 52 -14.60 1.63 5.43
C ALA A 52 -13.16 1.45 4.90
N ALA A 53 -12.64 2.45 4.17
CA ALA A 53 -11.27 2.44 3.68
C ALA A 53 -10.22 2.54 4.80
N LEU A 54 -10.52 3.26 5.90
CA LEU A 54 -9.63 3.37 7.05
C LEU A 54 -9.61 2.10 7.89
N ASP A 55 -10.76 1.43 8.02
CA ASP A 55 -10.85 0.11 8.67
C ASP A 55 -10.03 -0.95 7.93
N LEU A 56 -9.92 -0.82 6.61
CA LEU A 56 -9.10 -1.70 5.75
C LEU A 56 -7.61 -1.34 5.75
N LEU A 57 -7.22 -0.17 6.26
CA LEU A 57 -5.86 0.34 6.15
C LEU A 57 -4.80 -0.66 6.63
N PRO A 58 -4.96 -1.38 7.76
CA PRO A 58 -3.97 -2.39 8.18
C PRO A 58 -3.82 -3.55 7.18
N THR A 59 -4.92 -4.00 6.59
CA THR A 59 -4.91 -5.07 5.57
C THR A 59 -4.21 -4.58 4.30
N LEU A 60 -4.51 -3.34 3.87
CA LEU A 60 -3.90 -2.71 2.70
C LEU A 60 -2.40 -2.47 2.89
N GLU A 61 -1.98 -2.05 4.09
CA GLU A 61 -0.56 -1.91 4.44
C GLU A 61 0.16 -3.26 4.35
N GLY A 62 -0.45 -4.32 4.87
CA GLY A 62 0.09 -5.68 4.73
C GLY A 62 0.23 -6.13 3.28
N LEU A 63 -0.72 -5.79 2.40
CA LEU A 63 -0.63 -6.11 0.97
C LEU A 63 0.51 -5.33 0.30
N ALA A 64 0.66 -4.05 0.62
CA ALA A 64 1.74 -3.22 0.10
C ALA A 64 3.13 -3.71 0.52
N GLU A 65 3.29 -4.20 1.75
CA GLU A 65 4.57 -4.76 2.23
C GLU A 65 5.04 -5.96 1.41
N GLU A 66 4.11 -6.80 0.96
CA GLU A 66 4.39 -7.97 0.12
C GLU A 66 4.42 -7.64 -1.37
N SER A 67 4.05 -6.41 -1.75
CA SER A 67 3.89 -6.04 -3.16
C SER A 67 5.20 -6.09 -3.95
N PRO A 68 5.12 -6.48 -5.24
CA PRO A 68 6.30 -6.43 -6.11
C PRO A 68 6.77 -4.98 -6.31
N ASP A 69 8.06 -4.80 -6.61
CA ASP A 69 8.71 -3.49 -6.68
C ASP A 69 8.05 -2.52 -7.69
N ASP A 70 7.40 -3.06 -8.71
CA ASP A 70 6.73 -2.31 -9.78
C ASP A 70 5.36 -1.74 -9.36
N LEU A 71 4.83 -2.11 -8.20
CA LEU A 71 3.60 -1.55 -7.62
C LEU A 71 3.85 -0.60 -6.43
N LYS A 72 5.11 -0.39 -6.05
CA LYS A 72 5.42 0.36 -4.82
C LYS A 72 4.96 1.80 -4.87
N ASP A 73 5.04 2.45 -6.03
CA ASP A 73 4.66 3.86 -6.18
C ASP A 73 3.15 4.04 -6.06
N GLU A 74 2.37 3.14 -6.66
CA GLU A 74 0.91 3.10 -6.55
C GLU A 74 0.49 2.83 -5.10
N TRP A 75 1.05 1.79 -4.46
CA TRP A 75 0.76 1.48 -3.06
C TRP A 75 1.13 2.63 -2.13
N GLN A 76 2.28 3.27 -2.33
CA GLN A 76 2.70 4.42 -1.54
C GLN A 76 1.73 5.60 -1.72
N THR A 77 1.31 5.89 -2.95
CA THR A 77 0.37 6.99 -3.25
C THR A 77 -0.97 6.75 -2.57
N TYR A 78 -1.53 5.55 -2.74
CA TYR A 78 -2.81 5.17 -2.16
C TYR A 78 -2.78 5.18 -0.63
N LEU A 79 -1.79 4.53 -0.02
CA LEU A 79 -1.69 4.43 1.44
C LEU A 79 -1.34 5.76 2.11
N ASN A 80 -0.54 6.62 1.47
CA ASN A 80 -0.25 7.94 2.03
C ASN A 80 -1.49 8.84 2.08
N ALA A 81 -2.38 8.73 1.09
CA ALA A 81 -3.65 9.46 1.12
C ALA A 81 -4.54 8.97 2.28
N LEU A 82 -4.67 7.65 2.47
CA LEU A 82 -5.47 7.08 3.55
C LEU A 82 -4.89 7.41 4.94
N ARG A 83 -3.56 7.30 5.11
CA ARG A 83 -2.89 7.71 6.35
C ARG A 83 -3.07 9.20 6.62
N GLY A 84 -2.90 10.05 5.60
CA GLY A 84 -3.11 11.48 5.74
C GLY A 84 -4.54 11.84 6.13
N TRP A 85 -5.53 11.07 5.66
CA TRP A 85 -6.91 11.20 6.11
C TRP A 85 -7.07 10.77 7.57
N ARG A 86 -6.63 9.56 7.95
CA ARG A 86 -6.66 9.11 9.36
C ARG A 86 -6.03 10.14 10.30
N ASP A 87 -4.82 10.58 9.98
CA ASP A 87 -4.07 11.51 10.83
C ASP A 87 -4.80 12.87 10.94
N ALA A 88 -5.44 13.35 9.87
CA ALA A 88 -6.24 14.58 9.90
C ALA A 88 -7.51 14.45 10.76
N LEU A 89 -8.12 13.26 10.82
CA LEU A 89 -9.25 12.96 11.70
C LEU A 89 -8.80 12.90 13.16
N ASP A 90 -7.74 12.15 13.44
CA ASP A 90 -7.18 11.97 14.78
C ASP A 90 -6.76 13.30 15.40
N ASP A 91 -6.06 14.14 14.62
CA ASP A 91 -5.66 15.50 15.03
C ASP A 91 -6.84 16.38 15.44
N ALA A 92 -7.99 16.21 14.77
CA ALA A 92 -9.20 16.97 15.00
C ALA A 92 -10.17 16.30 16.00
N GLY A 93 -9.82 15.10 16.50
CA GLY A 93 -10.68 14.29 17.35
C GLY A 93 -12.01 13.91 16.69
N LEU A 94 -11.99 13.61 15.39
CA LEU A 94 -13.16 13.27 14.60
C LEU A 94 -13.18 11.79 14.23
N GLU A 95 -14.37 11.23 14.10
CA GLU A 95 -14.58 9.96 13.42
C GLU A 95 -15.01 10.20 11.96
N PRO A 96 -14.83 9.22 11.06
CA PRO A 96 -15.30 9.34 9.67
C PRO A 96 -16.79 9.69 9.56
N GLU A 97 -17.63 9.19 10.47
CA GLU A 97 -19.07 9.46 10.54
C GLU A 97 -19.37 10.93 10.83
N ASP A 98 -18.50 11.66 11.52
CA ASP A 98 -18.66 13.09 11.77
C ASP A 98 -18.49 13.88 10.47
N VAL A 99 -17.56 13.45 9.61
CA VAL A 99 -17.38 14.05 8.28
C VAL A 99 -18.60 13.81 7.40
N ALA A 100 -19.14 12.59 7.38
CA ALA A 100 -20.30 12.24 6.57
C ALA A 100 -21.58 13.00 6.96
N LYS A 101 -21.74 13.33 8.25
CA LYS A 101 -22.85 14.18 8.76
C LYS A 101 -22.59 15.68 8.54
N GLY A 102 -21.37 16.05 8.17
CA GLY A 102 -20.91 17.42 8.02
C GLY A 102 -20.05 17.87 9.21
N LEU A 103 -18.91 18.49 8.89
CA LEU A 103 -17.89 18.88 9.86
C LEU A 103 -18.43 19.71 11.04
N PRO A 104 -18.16 19.33 12.30
CA PRO A 104 -18.63 20.03 13.49
C PRO A 104 -18.32 21.53 13.46
N LYS A 105 -19.24 22.35 13.98
CA LYS A 105 -19.08 23.82 14.02
C LYS A 105 -17.97 24.29 14.96
N GLY A 106 -17.60 23.47 15.94
CA GLY A 106 -16.58 23.77 16.94
C GLY A 106 -15.14 23.68 16.44
N LEU A 107 -14.90 23.08 15.27
CA LEU A 107 -13.56 22.99 14.69
C LEU A 107 -13.00 24.39 14.41
N SER A 108 -11.72 24.57 14.74
CA SER A 108 -10.95 25.71 14.29
C SER A 108 -10.89 25.77 12.76
N ARG A 109 -10.54 26.95 12.23
CA ARG A 109 -10.34 27.12 10.79
C ARG A 109 -9.24 26.21 10.26
N GLU A 110 -8.19 25.99 11.04
CA GLU A 110 -7.04 25.18 10.64
C GLU A 110 -7.39 23.69 10.58
N GLU A 111 -8.03 23.14 11.63
CA GLU A 111 -8.49 21.74 11.64
C GLU A 111 -9.45 21.48 10.48
N ARG A 112 -10.41 22.40 10.24
CA ARG A 112 -11.33 22.29 9.11
C ARG A 112 -10.60 22.26 7.77
N GLN A 113 -9.58 23.10 7.59
CA GLN A 113 -8.79 23.12 6.35
C GLN A 113 -7.98 21.82 6.19
N ARG A 114 -7.40 21.29 7.26
CA ARG A 114 -6.64 20.03 7.24
C ARG A 114 -7.53 18.85 6.85
N VAL A 115 -8.69 18.70 7.50
CA VAL A 115 -9.63 17.61 7.20
C VAL A 115 -10.15 17.70 5.77
N LEU A 116 -10.59 18.88 5.31
CA LEU A 116 -11.06 19.06 3.94
C LEU A 116 -9.94 18.84 2.90
N GLY A 117 -8.72 19.25 3.21
CA GLY A 117 -7.55 19.00 2.38
C GLY A 117 -7.26 17.52 2.23
N ALA A 118 -7.28 16.76 3.33
CA ALA A 118 -7.07 15.31 3.30
C ALA A 118 -8.16 14.58 2.50
N ILE A 119 -9.42 14.98 2.66
CA ILE A 119 -10.54 14.46 1.84
C ILE A 119 -10.29 14.74 0.35
N SER A 120 -9.87 15.95 0.01
CA SER A 120 -9.56 16.31 -1.38
C SER A 120 -8.40 15.51 -1.96
N VAL A 121 -7.40 15.14 -1.15
CA VAL A 121 -6.29 14.29 -1.58
C VAL A 121 -6.78 12.87 -1.86
N VAL A 122 -7.55 12.28 -0.95
CA VAL A 122 -8.12 10.92 -1.12
C VAL A 122 -9.00 10.83 -2.38
N GLN A 123 -9.74 11.89 -2.69
CA GLN A 123 -10.59 11.97 -3.89
C GLN A 123 -9.83 12.41 -5.16
N GLY A 124 -8.52 12.64 -5.06
CA GLY A 124 -7.70 13.14 -6.16
C GLY A 124 -7.45 12.09 -7.25
N ASP A 125 -7.21 12.59 -8.47
CA ASP A 125 -6.98 11.73 -9.65
C ASP A 125 -5.76 10.81 -9.48
N ASP A 126 -4.71 11.26 -8.80
CA ASP A 126 -3.50 10.45 -8.55
C ASP A 126 -3.80 9.23 -7.66
N VAL A 127 -4.63 9.40 -6.62
CA VAL A 127 -5.03 8.31 -5.72
C VAL A 127 -5.93 7.32 -6.45
N LYS A 128 -6.85 7.83 -7.27
CA LYS A 128 -7.70 7.01 -8.12
C LYS A 128 -6.86 6.19 -9.11
N ALA A 129 -5.93 6.82 -9.82
CA ALA A 129 -5.04 6.15 -10.76
C ALA A 129 -4.18 5.07 -10.07
N ALA A 130 -3.67 5.36 -8.88
CA ALA A 130 -2.94 4.39 -8.08
C ALA A 130 -3.81 3.19 -7.70
N SER A 131 -5.04 3.41 -7.22
CA SER A 131 -5.98 2.31 -6.92
C SER A 131 -6.34 1.48 -8.14
N GLU A 132 -6.52 2.12 -9.30
CA GLU A 132 -6.79 1.43 -10.57
C GLU A 132 -5.59 0.58 -11.00
N GLY A 133 -4.35 1.08 -10.84
CA GLY A 133 -3.13 0.32 -11.12
C GLY A 133 -2.99 -0.92 -10.22
N ILE A 134 -3.27 -0.78 -8.93
CA ILE A 134 -3.29 -1.90 -7.98
C ILE A 134 -4.34 -2.95 -8.39
N GLU A 135 -5.56 -2.51 -8.71
CA GLU A 135 -6.65 -3.41 -9.11
C GLU A 135 -6.34 -4.13 -10.42
N GLN A 136 -5.85 -3.41 -11.44
CA GLN A 136 -5.49 -4.03 -12.71
C GLN A 136 -4.37 -5.07 -12.53
N GLN A 137 -3.37 -4.80 -11.69
CA GLN A 137 -2.34 -5.80 -11.44
C GLN A 137 -2.90 -7.03 -10.72
N ALA A 138 -3.80 -6.84 -9.74
CA ALA A 138 -4.43 -7.95 -9.04
C ALA A 138 -5.22 -8.84 -10.02
N LEU A 139 -5.93 -8.24 -10.97
CA LEU A 139 -6.67 -8.93 -12.03
C LEU A 139 -5.74 -9.64 -13.01
N ASP A 140 -4.76 -8.93 -13.57
CA ASP A 140 -3.92 -9.43 -14.67
C ASP A 140 -2.88 -10.46 -14.21
N VAL A 141 -2.34 -10.30 -13.00
CA VAL A 141 -1.24 -11.12 -12.49
C VAL A 141 -1.74 -12.14 -11.47
N CYS A 142 -2.58 -11.72 -10.52
CA CYS A 142 -3.07 -12.61 -9.47
C CYS A 142 -4.36 -13.33 -9.86
N GLY A 143 -5.11 -12.83 -10.84
CA GLY A 143 -6.34 -13.42 -11.33
C GLY A 143 -7.53 -13.21 -10.40
N THR A 144 -7.51 -12.18 -9.55
CA THR A 144 -8.60 -11.86 -8.62
C THR A 144 -8.73 -10.36 -8.43
N SER A 145 -9.95 -9.88 -8.26
CA SER A 145 -10.21 -8.49 -7.87
C SER A 145 -9.78 -8.24 -6.42
N LEU A 146 -9.43 -6.99 -6.12
CA LEU A 146 -8.97 -6.54 -4.82
C LEU A 146 -9.69 -5.28 -4.33
N LEU A 147 -9.85 -4.24 -5.17
CA LEU A 147 -10.35 -2.91 -4.83
C LEU A 147 -11.60 -2.51 -5.62
#